data_AF-A0A914S8Y2-F1
#
_entry.id   AF-A0A914S8Y2-F1
#
_cell.length_a   1.000
_cell.length_b   1.000
_cell.length_c   1.000
_cell.angle_alpha   90.00
_cell.angle_beta   90.00
_cell.angle_gamma   90.00
#
_symmetry.space_group_name_H-M   'P 1'
#
loop_
_entity.id
_entity.type
_entity.pdbx_description
1 polymer ?
#
loop_
_entity_poly.entity_id
_entity_poly.type
_entity_poly.pdbx_seq_one_letter_code
_entity_poly.pdbx_strand_id
1 'polypeptide(L)'
;MDAEAIYYANLKLLLPYIYLIPTYILYLVILYVMFISKFKTQFYGSFYKIFGLSAIFNVICSILYNLQVRFPQTPALISIVHSWGSRSFFVTFLQTGIWYTYNVAHLLNFFISFNRFTVFLLKIHYNAFWRKWLSYFIGICLIVPCFLMWHVPFTDIYLKPKYSSDPNGLWNYATGHPEIFSWMSASRFTVFLLTGTASCSLIFNCYVILQLVKDNFTPTSQKKTSKQDIKLSFYAMVVFASDMIYCVQQVNFERS
;
A
#
# COMPACT_ATOMS: atom_id res chain seq x y z
N MET A 1 -16.87 19.75 27.09
CA MET A 1 -15.77 19.25 26.24
C MET A 1 -14.92 20.46 25.91
N ASP A 2 -13.67 20.48 26.38
CA ASP A 2 -12.84 21.69 26.36
C ASP A 2 -12.53 22.13 24.92
N ALA A 3 -12.55 23.44 24.66
CA ALA A 3 -12.31 24.01 23.33
C ALA A 3 -10.98 23.54 22.72
N GLU A 4 -9.97 23.28 23.57
CA GLU A 4 -8.68 22.71 23.17
C GLU A 4 -8.82 21.29 22.61
N ALA A 5 -9.64 20.43 23.21
CA ALA A 5 -9.84 19.07 22.73
C ALA A 5 -10.48 19.04 21.34
N ILE A 6 -11.42 19.96 21.07
CA ILE A 6 -12.04 20.15 19.76
C ILE A 6 -11.00 20.64 18.75
N TYR A 7 -10.16 21.61 19.14
CA TYR A 7 -9.10 22.13 18.28
C TYR A 7 -8.09 21.05 17.89
N TYR A 8 -7.61 20.24 18.85
CA TYR A 8 -6.69 19.13 18.57
C TYR A 8 -7.32 18.02 17.71
N ALA A 9 -8.62 17.74 17.91
CA ALA A 9 -9.34 16.78 17.06
C ALA A 9 -9.43 17.28 15.60
N ASN A 10 -9.76 18.55 15.41
CA ASN A 10 -9.83 19.17 14.08
C ASN A 10 -8.46 19.24 13.40
N LEU A 11 -7.40 19.55 14.16
CA LEU A 11 -6.03 19.57 13.63
C LEU A 11 -5.59 18.17 13.16
N LYS A 12 -5.90 17.11 13.92
CA LYS A 12 -5.62 15.72 13.52
C LYS A 12 -6.39 15.31 12.26
N LEU A 13 -7.56 15.89 12.00
CA LEU A 13 -8.33 15.67 10.77
C LEU A 13 -7.77 16.45 9.58
N LEU A 14 -7.26 17.67 9.79
CA LEU A 14 -6.72 18.54 8.73
C LEU A 14 -5.31 18.15 8.27
N LEU A 15 -4.44 17.81 9.21
CA LEU A 15 -3.03 17.48 8.94
C LEU A 15 -2.87 16.46 7.80
N PRO A 16 -3.65 15.35 7.75
CA PRO A 16 -3.51 14.37 6.69
C PRO A 16 -3.89 14.89 5.30
N TYR A 17 -4.76 15.91 5.17
CA TYR A 17 -5.12 16.49 3.87
C TYR A 17 -3.99 17.32 3.27
N ILE A 18 -3.18 17.98 4.12
CA ILE A 18 -2.01 18.76 3.70
C ILE A 18 -1.00 17.86 2.97
N TYR A 19 -0.82 16.62 3.44
CA TYR A 19 0.07 15.64 2.79
C TYR A 19 -0.58 14.86 1.65
N LEU A 20 -1.91 14.69 1.70
CA LEU A 20 -2.65 13.90 0.72
C LEU A 20 -2.66 14.56 -0.66
N ILE A 21 -2.90 15.88 -0.73
CA ILE A 21 -3.00 16.61 -2.00
C ILE A 21 -1.69 16.53 -2.81
N PRO A 22 -0.50 16.85 -2.24
CA PRO A 22 0.77 16.68 -2.94
C PRO A 22 1.02 15.24 -3.38
N THR A 23 0.62 14.27 -2.55
CA THR A 23 0.77 12.84 -2.85
C THR A 23 -0.06 12.43 -4.07
N TYR A 24 -1.32 12.88 -4.17
CA TYR A 24 -2.15 12.60 -5.35
C TYR A 24 -1.63 13.29 -6.60
N ILE A 25 -1.21 14.55 -6.49
CA ILE A 25 -0.60 15.26 -7.62
C ILE A 25 0.62 14.48 -8.11
N LEU A 26 1.48 14.00 -7.20
CA LEU A 26 2.64 13.20 -7.56
C LEU A 26 2.25 11.90 -8.27
N TYR A 27 1.28 11.15 -7.75
CA TYR A 27 0.82 9.92 -8.41
C TYR A 27 0.22 10.19 -9.79
N LEU A 28 -0.60 11.23 -9.94
CA LEU A 28 -1.16 11.62 -11.23
C LEU A 28 -0.07 12.02 -12.22
N VAL A 29 0.94 12.77 -11.79
CA VAL A 29 2.11 13.11 -12.61
C VAL A 29 2.88 11.85 -13.02
N ILE A 30 3.11 10.90 -12.12
CA ILE A 30 3.76 9.62 -12.44
C ILE A 30 2.95 8.88 -13.50
N LEU A 31 1.64 8.70 -13.30
CA LEU A 31 0.79 8.01 -14.27
C LEU A 31 0.78 8.74 -15.62
N TYR A 32 0.63 10.07 -15.61
CA TYR A 32 0.68 10.89 -16.81
C TYR A 32 1.98 10.68 -17.59
N VAL A 33 3.14 10.83 -16.94
CA VAL A 33 4.46 10.64 -17.57
C VAL A 33 4.62 9.23 -18.13
N MET A 34 4.12 8.20 -17.43
CA MET A 34 4.23 6.81 -17.86
C MET A 34 3.34 6.46 -19.05
N PHE A 35 2.16 7.08 -19.17
CA PHE A 35 1.18 6.74 -20.22
C PHE A 35 1.28 7.62 -21.47
N ILE A 36 1.93 8.80 -21.39
CA ILE A 36 2.18 9.66 -22.56
C ILE A 36 3.03 8.93 -23.60
N SER A 37 2.54 8.95 -24.85
CA SER A 37 3.21 8.36 -26.02
C SER A 37 4.64 8.83 -26.22
N LYS A 38 4.92 10.11 -25.95
CA LYS A 38 6.25 10.74 -26.09
C LYS A 38 7.35 10.04 -25.27
N PHE A 39 7.01 9.43 -24.13
CA PHE A 39 7.98 8.75 -23.26
C PHE A 39 7.87 7.22 -23.28
N LYS A 40 6.97 6.64 -24.09
CA LYS A 40 6.74 5.18 -24.13
C LYS A 40 8.00 4.38 -24.47
N THR A 41 8.89 4.92 -25.30
CA THR A 41 10.16 4.26 -25.66
C THR A 41 11.16 4.24 -24.51
N GLN A 42 11.11 5.23 -23.60
CA GLN A 42 11.96 5.29 -22.41
C GLN A 42 11.44 4.39 -21.28
N PHE A 43 10.13 4.18 -21.20
CA PHE A 43 9.46 3.44 -20.12
C PHE A 43 8.96 2.04 -20.52
N TYR A 44 9.56 1.40 -21.52
CA TYR A 44 9.08 0.11 -22.05
C TYR A 44 9.45 -1.12 -21.19
N GLY A 45 10.30 -0.95 -20.18
CA GLY A 45 10.82 -2.04 -19.34
C GLY A 45 9.78 -2.69 -18.41
N SER A 46 10.05 -3.95 -18.01
CA SER A 46 9.21 -4.67 -17.03
C SER A 46 9.07 -3.92 -15.71
N PHE A 47 10.16 -3.29 -15.24
CA PHE A 47 10.18 -2.43 -14.07
C PHE A 47 9.04 -1.39 -14.10
N TYR A 48 8.97 -0.61 -15.19
CA TYR A 48 7.97 0.47 -15.31
C TYR A 48 6.56 -0.09 -15.43
N LYS A 49 6.34 -1.23 -16.07
CA LYS A 49 5.00 -1.86 -16.11
C LYS A 49 4.51 -2.22 -14.71
N ILE A 50 5.35 -2.83 -13.88
CA ILE A 50 4.99 -3.19 -12.49
C ILE A 50 4.84 -1.94 -11.63
N PHE A 51 5.75 -0.97 -11.77
CA PHE A 51 5.72 0.29 -11.04
C PHE A 51 4.46 1.12 -11.35
N GLY A 52 4.08 1.24 -12.62
CA GLY A 52 2.85 1.92 -13.02
C GLY A 52 1.61 1.25 -12.48
N LEU A 53 1.55 -0.09 -12.53
CA LEU A 53 0.44 -0.83 -11.95
C LEU A 53 0.35 -0.62 -10.43
N SER A 54 1.50 -0.66 -9.72
CA SER A 54 1.56 -0.37 -8.28
C SER A 54 1.04 1.04 -7.99
N ALA A 55 1.44 2.05 -8.77
CA ALA A 55 0.95 3.42 -8.61
C ALA A 55 -0.57 3.52 -8.78
N ILE A 56 -1.15 2.83 -9.77
CA ILE A 56 -2.61 2.77 -9.95
C ILE A 56 -3.29 2.20 -8.69
N PHE A 57 -2.82 1.05 -8.21
CA PHE A 57 -3.42 0.41 -7.02
C PHE A 57 -3.25 1.25 -5.76
N ASN A 58 -2.12 1.92 -5.58
CA ASN A 58 -1.91 2.85 -4.45
C ASN A 58 -2.88 4.04 -4.50
N VAL A 59 -3.15 4.60 -5.69
CA VAL A 59 -4.14 5.67 -5.86
C VAL A 59 -5.54 5.17 -5.50
N ILE A 60 -5.94 4.02 -6.04
CA ILE A 60 -7.26 3.42 -5.74
C ILE A 60 -7.39 3.15 -4.24
N CYS A 61 -6.39 2.50 -3.63
CA CYS A 61 -6.36 2.22 -2.20
C CYS A 61 -6.48 3.51 -1.37
N SER A 62 -5.74 4.56 -1.75
CA SER A 62 -5.80 5.85 -1.06
C SER A 62 -7.19 6.49 -1.19
N ILE A 63 -7.80 6.47 -2.37
CA ILE A 63 -9.16 7.01 -2.56
C ILE A 63 -10.15 6.26 -1.68
N LEU A 64 -10.15 4.92 -1.74
CA LEU A 64 -11.05 4.10 -0.93
C LEU A 64 -10.82 4.33 0.56
N TYR A 65 -9.56 4.39 1.01
CA TYR A 65 -9.21 4.64 2.41
C TYR A 65 -9.70 6.00 2.89
N ASN A 66 -9.61 7.05 2.07
CA ASN A 66 -10.13 8.36 2.44
C ASN A 66 -11.66 8.37 2.48
N LEU A 67 -12.33 7.71 1.53
CA LEU A 67 -13.78 7.54 1.53
C LEU A 67 -14.26 6.75 2.76
N GLN A 68 -13.52 5.74 3.17
CA GLN A 68 -13.86 4.96 4.35
C GLN A 68 -13.50 5.72 5.63
N VAL A 69 -12.25 6.11 5.86
CA VAL A 69 -11.82 6.59 7.18
C VAL A 69 -12.13 8.06 7.40
N ARG A 70 -11.93 8.92 6.40
CA ARG A 70 -11.91 10.38 6.61
C ARG A 70 -13.21 11.08 6.23
N PHE A 71 -13.90 10.57 5.22
CA PHE A 71 -15.19 11.12 4.78
C PHE A 71 -16.24 11.09 5.91
N PRO A 72 -16.39 9.98 6.69
CA PRO A 72 -17.31 9.94 7.83
C PRO A 72 -16.96 10.88 8.98
N GLN A 73 -15.68 11.26 9.09
CA GLN A 73 -15.20 12.12 10.18
C GLN A 73 -15.39 13.60 9.88
N THR A 74 -15.87 13.96 8.69
CA THR A 74 -16.12 15.34 8.31
C THR A 74 -17.52 15.77 8.78
N PRO A 75 -17.65 16.81 9.63
CA PRO A 75 -18.93 17.19 10.23
C PRO A 75 -20.04 17.48 9.21
N ALA A 76 -19.69 18.03 8.04
CA ALA A 76 -20.66 18.32 6.97
C ALA A 76 -21.23 17.05 6.30
N LEU A 77 -20.55 15.91 6.44
CA LEU A 77 -20.86 14.66 5.74
C LEU A 77 -21.32 13.55 6.69
N ILE A 78 -21.24 13.79 8.00
CA ILE A 78 -21.59 12.80 9.03
C ILE A 78 -23.06 12.36 8.93
N SER A 79 -23.97 13.27 8.56
CA SER A 79 -25.40 12.98 8.37
C SER A 79 -25.64 12.04 7.20
N ILE A 80 -24.88 12.20 6.11
CA ILE A 80 -24.91 11.30 4.95
C ILE A 80 -24.39 9.92 5.35
N VAL A 81 -23.28 9.86 6.09
CA VAL A 81 -22.74 8.57 6.53
C VAL A 81 -23.65 7.87 7.54
N HIS A 82 -24.32 8.62 8.41
CA HIS A 82 -25.35 8.08 9.29
C HIS A 82 -26.48 7.40 8.52
N SER A 83 -26.87 7.97 7.37
CA SER A 83 -27.90 7.38 6.50
C SER A 83 -27.48 6.06 5.85
N TRP A 84 -26.17 5.76 5.80
CA TRP A 84 -25.67 4.49 5.26
C TRP A 84 -25.92 3.29 6.20
N GLY A 85 -26.33 3.56 7.45
CA GLY A 85 -26.73 2.56 8.42
C GLY A 85 -25.56 1.88 9.14
N SER A 86 -25.85 1.36 10.34
CA SER A 86 -24.91 0.63 11.20
C SER A 86 -24.56 -0.77 10.69
N ARG A 87 -25.02 -1.18 9.51
CA ARG A 87 -24.61 -2.40 8.79
C ARG A 87 -24.79 -2.13 7.30
N SER A 88 -23.78 -1.54 6.69
CA SER A 88 -23.86 -1.16 5.29
C SER A 88 -23.03 -2.10 4.45
N PHE A 89 -23.66 -2.78 3.50
CA PHE A 89 -22.96 -3.48 2.41
C PHE A 89 -21.86 -2.58 1.79
N PHE A 90 -22.11 -1.27 1.72
CA PHE A 90 -21.14 -0.29 1.25
C PHE A 90 -19.87 -0.22 2.11
N VAL A 91 -19.98 -0.29 3.43
CA VAL A 91 -18.83 -0.29 4.34
C VAL A 91 -18.01 -1.57 4.19
N THR A 92 -18.67 -2.73 4.13
CA THR A 92 -17.99 -4.01 3.85
C THR A 92 -17.30 -3.99 2.48
N PHE A 93 -17.95 -3.41 1.46
CA PHE A 93 -17.40 -3.26 0.12
C PHE A 93 -16.16 -2.35 0.09
N LEU A 94 -16.20 -1.18 0.74
CA LEU A 94 -15.05 -0.29 0.84
C LEU A 94 -13.88 -0.96 1.56
N GLN A 95 -14.13 -1.60 2.70
CA GLN A 95 -13.10 -2.30 3.47
C GLN A 95 -12.47 -3.44 2.66
N THR A 96 -13.29 -4.20 1.94
CA THR A 96 -12.84 -5.23 0.99
C THR A 96 -11.94 -4.58 -0.07
N GLY A 97 -12.40 -3.54 -0.74
CA GLY A 97 -11.61 -2.84 -1.75
C GLY A 97 -10.27 -2.33 -1.23
N ILE A 98 -10.22 -1.78 -0.02
CA ILE A 98 -8.98 -1.32 0.61
C ILE A 98 -8.02 -2.46 0.86
N TRP A 99 -8.46 -3.54 1.54
CA TRP A 99 -7.60 -4.69 1.80
C TRP A 99 -7.10 -5.31 0.50
N TYR A 100 -7.95 -5.43 -0.52
CA TYR A 100 -7.55 -5.94 -1.83
C TYR A 100 -6.44 -5.10 -2.43
N THR A 101 -6.73 -3.81 -2.63
CA THR A 101 -5.84 -2.89 -3.35
C THR A 101 -4.52 -2.68 -2.60
N TYR A 102 -4.56 -2.66 -1.27
CA TYR A 102 -3.38 -2.62 -0.41
C TYR A 102 -2.48 -3.86 -0.60
N ASN A 103 -3.05 -5.07 -0.54
CA ASN A 103 -2.30 -6.30 -0.73
C ASN A 103 -1.73 -6.42 -2.15
N VAL A 104 -2.50 -6.03 -3.17
CA VAL A 104 -2.02 -5.98 -4.57
C VAL A 104 -0.83 -5.03 -4.68
N ALA A 105 -0.95 -3.79 -4.17
CA ALA A 105 0.12 -2.80 -4.21
C ALA A 105 1.38 -3.29 -3.50
N HIS A 106 1.23 -3.95 -2.35
CA HIS A 106 2.34 -4.52 -1.60
C HIS A 106 3.07 -5.63 -2.35
N LEU A 107 2.32 -6.57 -2.95
CA LEU A 107 2.92 -7.62 -3.79
C LEU A 107 3.62 -7.04 -5.01
N LEU A 108 3.04 -6.02 -5.66
CA LEU A 108 3.69 -5.34 -6.77
C LEU A 108 4.99 -4.67 -6.32
N ASN A 109 5.00 -4.00 -5.16
CA ASN A 109 6.21 -3.41 -4.58
C ASN A 109 7.30 -4.45 -4.29
N PHE A 110 6.91 -5.62 -3.80
CA PHE A 110 7.82 -6.76 -3.66
C PHE A 110 8.41 -7.17 -5.01
N PHE A 111 7.59 -7.33 -6.05
CA PHE A 111 8.09 -7.70 -7.39
C PHE A 111 8.91 -6.60 -8.05
N ILE A 112 8.69 -5.33 -7.73
CA ILE A 112 9.55 -4.22 -8.16
C ILE A 112 10.95 -4.41 -7.56
N SER A 113 11.03 -4.70 -6.27
CA SER A 113 12.31 -4.96 -5.58
C SER A 113 13.00 -6.21 -6.14
N PHE A 114 12.24 -7.28 -6.35
CA PHE A 114 12.74 -8.51 -6.97
C PHE A 114 13.22 -8.27 -8.40
N ASN A 115 12.47 -7.50 -9.21
CA ASN A 115 12.87 -7.13 -10.57
C ASN A 115 14.22 -6.44 -10.59
N ARG A 116 14.45 -5.45 -9.73
CA ARG A 116 15.75 -4.76 -9.62
C ARG A 116 16.86 -5.70 -9.17
N PHE A 117 16.57 -6.58 -8.20
CA PHE A 117 17.52 -7.59 -7.74
C PHE A 117 17.95 -8.55 -8.87
N THR A 118 17.01 -9.02 -9.69
CA THR A 118 17.32 -9.92 -10.80
C THR A 118 18.17 -9.29 -11.91
N VAL A 119 18.24 -7.95 -12.03
CA VAL A 119 19.16 -7.29 -12.98
C VAL A 119 20.61 -7.70 -12.69
N PHE A 120 20.96 -7.83 -11.41
CA PHE A 120 22.30 -8.20 -10.98
C PHE A 120 22.56 -9.71 -11.05
N LEU A 121 21.55 -10.53 -10.75
CA LEU A 121 21.67 -11.99 -10.82
C LEU A 121 21.65 -12.53 -12.25
N LEU A 122 20.82 -11.96 -13.13
CA LEU A 122 20.51 -12.48 -14.46
C LEU A 122 20.95 -11.52 -15.56
N LYS A 123 22.14 -10.92 -15.47
CA LYS A 123 22.61 -9.86 -16.39
C LYS A 123 22.36 -10.15 -17.88
N ILE A 124 22.60 -11.39 -18.31
CA ILE A 124 22.47 -11.81 -19.72
C ILE A 124 21.01 -12.09 -20.10
N HIS A 125 20.24 -12.72 -19.21
CA HIS A 125 18.90 -13.26 -19.51
C HIS A 125 17.76 -12.43 -18.93
N TYR A 126 18.05 -11.30 -18.29
CA TYR A 126 17.08 -10.45 -17.59
C TYR A 126 15.87 -10.10 -18.45
N ASN A 127 16.12 -9.59 -19.67
CA ASN A 127 15.05 -9.18 -20.58
C ASN A 127 14.19 -10.35 -21.08
N ALA A 128 14.77 -11.53 -21.26
CA ALA A 128 14.05 -12.73 -21.69
C ALA A 128 13.20 -13.30 -20.54
N PHE A 129 13.78 -13.36 -19.33
CA PHE A 129 13.11 -13.80 -18.11
C PHE A 129 11.85 -12.97 -17.84
N TRP A 130 11.98 -11.65 -17.76
CA TRP A 130 10.83 -10.80 -17.46
C TRP A 130 9.81 -10.74 -18.58
N ARG A 131 10.21 -10.83 -19.84
CA ARG A 131 9.24 -10.88 -20.95
C ARG A 131 8.35 -12.12 -20.88
N LYS A 132 8.93 -13.28 -20.50
CA LYS A 132 8.21 -14.55 -20.39
C LYS A 132 7.33 -14.60 -19.14
N TRP A 133 7.86 -14.14 -18.00
CA TRP A 133 7.23 -14.37 -16.69
C TRP A 133 6.42 -13.19 -16.14
N LEU A 134 6.51 -11.98 -16.73
CA LEU A 134 5.84 -10.78 -16.20
C LEU A 134 4.33 -10.92 -16.07
N SER A 135 3.65 -11.48 -17.08
CA SER A 135 2.19 -11.67 -17.02
C SER A 135 1.78 -12.60 -15.88
N TYR A 136 2.56 -13.65 -15.62
CA TYR A 136 2.32 -14.57 -14.50
C TYR A 136 2.51 -13.86 -13.16
N PHE A 137 3.58 -13.06 -13.00
CA PHE A 137 3.77 -12.28 -11.76
C PHE A 137 2.63 -11.28 -11.53
N ILE A 138 2.19 -10.56 -12.57
CA ILE A 138 1.03 -9.67 -12.47
C ILE A 138 -0.23 -10.47 -12.11
N GLY A 139 -0.46 -11.63 -12.73
CA GLY A 139 -1.57 -12.52 -12.40
C GLY A 139 -1.55 -12.95 -10.93
N ILE A 140 -0.38 -13.36 -10.41
CA ILE A 140 -0.18 -13.70 -9.00
C ILE A 140 -0.51 -12.51 -8.09
N CYS A 141 -0.03 -11.31 -8.42
CA CYS A 141 -0.31 -10.09 -7.65
C CYS A 141 -1.81 -9.78 -7.56
N LEU A 142 -2.60 -10.11 -8.57
CA LEU A 142 -4.04 -9.84 -8.58
C LEU A 142 -4.84 -10.97 -7.92
N ILE A 143 -4.43 -12.22 -8.12
CA ILE A 143 -5.17 -13.40 -7.68
C ILE A 143 -4.90 -13.72 -6.21
N VAL A 144 -3.65 -13.65 -5.75
CA VAL A 144 -3.29 -14.00 -4.36
C VAL A 144 -4.06 -13.15 -3.35
N PRO A 145 -4.18 -11.81 -3.50
CA PRO A 145 -4.99 -11.01 -2.59
C PRO A 145 -6.44 -11.47 -2.49
N CYS A 146 -7.09 -11.89 -3.59
CA CYS A 146 -8.45 -12.45 -3.53
C CYS A 146 -8.53 -13.67 -2.61
N PHE A 147 -7.54 -14.55 -2.65
CA PHE A 147 -7.45 -15.70 -1.76
C PHE A 147 -7.09 -15.34 -0.32
N LEU A 148 -6.39 -14.24 -0.06
CA LEU A 148 -6.09 -13.79 1.30
C LEU A 148 -7.31 -13.19 1.99
N MET A 149 -8.18 -12.55 1.22
CA MET A 149 -9.27 -11.72 1.74
C MET A 149 -10.67 -12.27 1.46
N TRP A 150 -10.79 -13.47 0.91
CA TRP A 150 -12.07 -14.04 0.45
C TRP A 150 -13.18 -13.99 1.51
N HIS A 151 -12.83 -14.01 2.80
CA HIS A 151 -13.75 -13.98 3.93
C HIS A 151 -14.22 -12.55 4.29
N VAL A 152 -13.48 -11.49 3.94
CA VAL A 152 -13.79 -10.10 4.28
C VAL A 152 -15.17 -9.65 3.76
N PRO A 153 -15.59 -9.97 2.52
CA PRO A 153 -16.94 -9.66 2.03
C PRO A 153 -18.06 -10.30 2.85
N PHE A 154 -17.77 -11.41 3.54
CA PHE A 154 -18.73 -12.15 4.37
C PHE A 154 -18.69 -11.73 5.84
N THR A 155 -17.76 -10.85 6.22
CA THR A 155 -17.74 -10.28 7.57
C THR A 155 -18.62 -9.04 7.64
N ASP A 156 -19.51 -9.00 8.64
CA ASP A 156 -20.29 -7.82 8.96
C ASP A 156 -19.35 -6.73 9.52
N ILE A 157 -19.09 -5.70 8.71
CA ILE A 157 -18.30 -4.54 9.11
C ILE A 157 -19.23 -3.36 9.27
N TYR A 158 -19.10 -2.67 10.41
CA TYR A 158 -19.93 -1.52 10.71
C TYR A 158 -19.19 -0.40 11.42
N LEU A 159 -19.80 0.78 11.37
CA LEU A 159 -19.39 1.95 12.09
C LEU A 159 -19.93 1.89 13.51
N LYS A 160 -19.04 1.97 14.50
CA LYS A 160 -19.35 2.10 15.92
C LYS A 160 -18.79 3.43 16.42
N PRO A 161 -19.55 4.23 17.21
CA PRO A 161 -19.00 5.44 17.79
C PRO A 161 -17.84 5.07 18.72
N LYS A 162 -16.72 5.79 18.62
CA LYS A 162 -15.50 5.53 19.40
C LYS A 162 -15.73 5.77 20.89
N TYR A 163 -16.60 6.72 21.22
CA TYR A 163 -17.01 7.03 22.59
C TYR A 163 -18.52 6.90 22.71
N SER A 164 -18.99 6.14 23.71
CA SER A 164 -20.42 5.92 23.97
C SER A 164 -21.20 7.21 24.28
N SER A 165 -20.50 8.24 24.75
CA SER A 165 -21.07 9.53 25.14
C SER A 165 -21.09 10.58 24.02
N ASP A 166 -20.53 10.30 22.86
CA ASP A 166 -20.48 11.26 21.73
C ASP A 166 -20.98 10.63 20.43
N PRO A 167 -22.31 10.64 20.19
CA PRO A 167 -22.90 10.13 18.95
C PRO A 167 -22.47 10.93 17.70
N ASN A 168 -21.91 12.13 17.87
CA ASN A 168 -21.35 12.93 16.78
C ASN A 168 -19.81 12.82 16.70
N GLY A 169 -19.22 12.00 17.56
CA GLY A 169 -17.77 11.86 17.72
C GLY A 169 -17.12 10.99 16.64
N LEU A 170 -15.81 10.77 16.79
CA LEU A 170 -15.04 9.91 15.91
C LEU A 170 -15.65 8.50 15.85
N TRP A 171 -15.78 7.94 14.65
CA TRP A 171 -16.29 6.58 14.45
C TRP A 171 -15.13 5.60 14.23
N ASN A 172 -15.23 4.43 14.85
CA ASN A 172 -14.34 3.29 14.62
C ASN A 172 -15.08 2.21 13.84
N TYR A 173 -14.33 1.46 13.05
CA TYR A 173 -14.84 0.25 12.41
C TYR A 173 -14.83 -0.90 13.41
N ALA A 174 -15.94 -1.61 13.51
CA ALA A 174 -16.08 -2.82 14.28
C ALA A 174 -16.54 -3.97 13.37
N THR A 175 -16.07 -5.18 13.68
CA THR A 175 -16.50 -6.41 13.03
C THR A 175 -17.52 -7.11 13.94
N GLY A 176 -18.65 -7.53 13.38
CA GLY A 176 -19.75 -8.12 14.16
C GLY A 176 -19.48 -9.53 14.66
N HIS A 177 -18.58 -10.24 13.99
CA HIS A 177 -18.30 -11.65 14.26
C HIS A 177 -16.81 -11.99 14.11
N PRO A 178 -15.92 -11.45 14.95
CA PRO A 178 -14.49 -11.81 14.92
C PRO A 178 -14.25 -13.30 15.21
N GLU A 179 -15.20 -13.98 15.85
CA GLU A 179 -15.06 -15.36 16.33
C GLU A 179 -15.31 -16.44 15.27
N ILE A 180 -16.10 -16.15 14.22
CA ILE A 180 -16.49 -17.15 13.20
C ILE A 180 -15.26 -17.68 12.43
N PHE A 181 -14.22 -16.87 12.31
CA PHE A 181 -12.96 -17.21 11.64
C PHE A 181 -11.75 -16.94 12.53
N SER A 182 -11.80 -17.27 13.82
CA SER A 182 -10.73 -16.98 14.80
C SER A 182 -9.35 -17.56 14.44
N TRP A 183 -9.30 -18.76 13.86
CA TRP A 183 -8.09 -19.41 13.33
C TRP A 183 -7.62 -18.82 11.99
N MET A 184 -8.51 -18.08 11.34
CA MET A 184 -8.39 -17.49 10.02
C MET A 184 -8.47 -15.96 10.10
N SER A 185 -8.17 -15.35 11.26
CA SER A 185 -8.26 -13.89 11.40
C SER A 185 -7.43 -13.30 10.27
N ALA A 186 -8.10 -12.59 9.34
CA ALA A 186 -7.54 -12.04 8.11
C ALA A 186 -6.14 -11.49 8.32
N SER A 187 -5.99 -10.87 9.49
CA SER A 187 -4.79 -10.25 9.97
C SER A 187 -3.60 -11.18 10.08
N ARG A 188 -3.65 -12.35 10.71
CA ARG A 188 -2.40 -13.06 11.08
C ARG A 188 -1.67 -13.60 9.87
N PHE A 189 -2.39 -14.27 8.96
CA PHE A 189 -1.79 -14.79 7.74
C PHE A 189 -1.37 -13.67 6.78
N THR A 190 -2.21 -12.64 6.64
CA THR A 190 -1.87 -11.46 5.83
C THR A 190 -0.65 -10.75 6.41
N VAL A 191 -0.61 -10.49 7.71
CA VAL A 191 0.53 -9.86 8.40
C VAL A 191 1.78 -10.71 8.28
N PHE A 192 1.69 -12.04 8.41
CA PHE A 192 2.82 -12.94 8.17
C PHE A 192 3.35 -12.80 6.73
N LEU A 193 2.46 -12.83 5.74
CA LEU A 193 2.84 -12.70 4.34
C LEU A 193 3.41 -11.31 4.03
N LEU A 194 2.78 -10.24 4.50
CA LEU A 194 3.25 -8.85 4.36
C LEU A 194 4.62 -8.66 5.00
N THR A 195 4.83 -9.23 6.20
CA THR A 195 6.12 -9.18 6.91
C THR A 195 7.18 -9.96 6.13
N GLY A 196 6.85 -11.14 5.62
CA GLY A 196 7.74 -11.96 4.81
C GLY A 196 8.16 -11.24 3.53
N THR A 197 7.20 -10.69 2.77
CA THR A 197 7.50 -9.95 1.54
C THR A 197 8.25 -8.65 1.80
N ALA A 198 7.93 -7.92 2.87
CA ALA A 198 8.68 -6.72 3.27
C ALA A 198 10.13 -7.06 3.65
N SER A 199 10.34 -8.14 4.42
CA SER A 199 11.68 -8.63 4.80
C SER A 199 12.50 -9.02 3.58
N CYS A 200 11.94 -9.81 2.67
CA CYS A 200 12.61 -10.16 1.42
C CYS A 200 12.91 -8.93 0.55
N SER A 201 11.98 -7.98 0.46
CA SER A 201 12.19 -6.73 -0.28
C SER A 201 13.31 -5.90 0.30
N LEU A 202 13.43 -5.84 1.63
CA LEU A 202 14.52 -5.15 2.30
C LEU A 202 15.86 -5.81 1.97
N ILE A 203 15.95 -7.14 2.05
CA ILE A 203 17.14 -7.91 1.67
C ILE A 203 17.53 -7.64 0.21
N PHE A 204 16.56 -7.67 -0.72
CA PHE A 204 16.80 -7.38 -2.14
C PHE A 204 17.33 -5.97 -2.36
N ASN A 205 16.73 -4.95 -1.73
CA ASN A 205 17.19 -3.57 -1.88
C ASN A 205 18.56 -3.34 -1.22
N CYS A 206 18.84 -3.96 -0.07
CA CYS A 206 20.18 -3.95 0.54
C CYS A 206 21.22 -4.52 -0.44
N TYR A 207 20.94 -5.67 -1.04
CA TYR A 207 21.84 -6.28 -2.02
C TYR A 207 22.07 -5.37 -3.23
N VAL A 208 21.00 -4.78 -3.79
CA VAL A 208 21.09 -3.83 -4.91
C VAL A 208 21.97 -2.64 -4.56
N ILE A 209 21.82 -2.05 -3.36
CA ILE A 209 22.66 -0.93 -2.92
C ILE A 209 24.12 -1.38 -2.80
N LEU A 210 24.39 -2.53 -2.18
CA LEU A 210 25.75 -3.04 -2.04
C LEU A 210 26.43 -3.24 -3.39
N GLN A 211 25.72 -3.80 -4.38
CA GLN A 211 26.25 -3.96 -5.74
C GLN A 211 26.47 -2.61 -6.44
N LEU A 212 25.51 -1.68 -6.35
CA LEU A 212 25.65 -0.34 -6.95
C LEU A 212 26.80 0.47 -6.34
N VAL A 213 27.02 0.33 -5.03
CA VAL A 213 28.14 0.95 -4.32
C VAL A 213 29.46 0.33 -4.77
N LYS A 214 29.54 -1.01 -4.82
CA LYS A 214 30.72 -1.73 -5.33
C LYS A 214 31.06 -1.31 -6.77
N ASP A 215 30.08 -1.28 -7.65
CA ASP A 215 30.26 -0.91 -9.05
C ASP A 215 30.74 0.55 -9.20
N ASN A 216 30.26 1.49 -8.36
CA ASN A 216 30.72 2.89 -8.36
C ASN A 216 32.20 3.08 -7.98
N PHE A 217 32.78 2.15 -7.20
CA PHE A 217 34.21 2.17 -6.88
C PHE A 217 35.08 1.63 -8.01
N THR A 218 34.48 1.02 -9.03
CA THR A 218 35.19 0.53 -10.22
C THR A 218 35.23 1.64 -11.28
N PRO A 219 36.40 2.09 -11.77
CA PRO A 219 36.51 3.30 -12.58
C PRO A 219 35.98 3.17 -14.02
N THR A 220 35.53 2.00 -14.44
CA THR A 220 35.17 1.69 -15.82
C THR A 220 33.64 1.72 -16.06
N SER A 221 33.19 2.86 -16.59
CA SER A 221 31.92 3.05 -17.34
C SER A 221 30.60 3.19 -16.54
N GLN A 222 29.83 4.25 -16.85
CA GLN A 222 28.46 4.58 -16.39
C GLN A 222 28.26 5.18 -14.97
N LYS A 223 28.93 6.29 -14.66
CA LYS A 223 28.81 7.00 -13.35
C LYS A 223 27.50 7.76 -13.07
N LYS A 224 26.65 8.08 -14.06
CA LYS A 224 25.55 9.06 -13.87
C LYS A 224 24.20 8.43 -13.48
N THR A 225 23.90 7.23 -13.96
CA THR A 225 22.66 6.48 -13.66
C THR A 225 22.66 5.88 -12.25
N SER A 226 23.83 5.44 -11.76
CA SER A 226 23.97 4.78 -10.45
C SER A 226 23.47 5.61 -9.26
N LYS A 227 23.69 6.93 -9.22
CA LYS A 227 23.28 7.77 -8.07
C LYS A 227 21.75 7.84 -7.89
N GLN A 228 20.98 7.86 -8.96
CA GLN A 228 19.51 7.90 -8.89
C GLN A 228 18.96 6.55 -8.44
N ASP A 229 19.54 5.45 -8.95
CA ASP A 229 19.16 4.10 -8.56
C ASP A 229 19.46 3.80 -7.09
N ILE A 230 20.57 4.31 -6.55
CA ILE A 230 20.88 4.21 -5.12
C ILE A 230 19.83 4.94 -4.29
N LYS A 231 19.51 6.19 -4.64
CA LYS A 231 18.47 6.97 -3.93
C LYS A 231 17.13 6.23 -3.95
N LEU A 232 16.71 5.73 -5.10
CA LEU A 232 15.47 4.99 -5.24
C LEU A 232 15.44 3.70 -4.40
N SER A 233 16.55 2.94 -4.37
CA SER A 233 16.68 1.75 -3.52
C SER A 233 16.65 2.08 -2.03
N PHE A 234 17.28 3.18 -1.64
CA PHE A 234 17.26 3.65 -0.27
C PHE A 234 15.86 4.06 0.16
N TYR A 235 15.14 4.82 -0.67
CA TYR A 235 13.74 5.15 -0.39
C TYR A 235 12.86 3.90 -0.28
N ALA A 236 13.04 2.92 -1.18
CA ALA A 236 12.34 1.65 -1.09
C ALA A 236 12.63 0.93 0.24
N MET A 237 13.89 0.91 0.69
CA MET A 237 14.25 0.33 2.00
C MET A 237 13.54 1.03 3.16
N VAL A 238 13.49 2.36 3.17
CA VAL A 238 12.81 3.12 4.23
C VAL A 238 11.32 2.81 4.25
N VAL A 239 10.68 2.71 3.09
CA VAL A 239 9.27 2.31 2.97
C VAL A 239 9.06 0.90 3.52
N PHE A 240 9.83 -0.09 3.07
CA PHE A 240 9.66 -1.46 3.58
C PHE A 240 9.99 -1.63 5.06
N ALA A 241 10.96 -0.86 5.59
CA ALA A 241 11.22 -0.82 7.03
C ALA A 241 10.03 -0.24 7.80
N SER A 242 9.39 0.79 7.25
CA SER A 242 8.17 1.38 7.82
C SER A 242 7.00 0.37 7.79
N ASP A 243 6.84 -0.37 6.69
CA ASP A 243 5.84 -1.44 6.56
C ASP A 243 6.07 -2.57 7.57
N MET A 244 7.34 -2.94 7.83
CA MET A 244 7.65 -3.91 8.88
C MET A 244 7.27 -3.42 10.27
N ILE A 245 7.57 -2.15 10.60
CA ILE A 245 7.17 -1.55 11.88
C ILE A 245 5.65 -1.57 12.01
N TYR A 246 4.93 -1.21 10.94
CA TYR A 246 3.47 -1.25 10.91
C TYR A 246 2.93 -2.67 11.14
N CYS A 247 3.50 -3.69 10.48
CA CYS A 247 3.12 -5.08 10.69
C CYS A 247 3.33 -5.52 12.15
N VAL A 248 4.46 -5.17 12.78
CA VAL A 248 4.74 -5.47 14.19
C VAL A 248 3.72 -4.80 15.12
N GLN A 249 3.38 -3.53 14.85
CA GLN A 249 2.36 -2.82 15.63
C GLN A 249 0.99 -3.49 15.50
N GLN A 250 0.64 -3.96 14.30
CA GLN A 250 -0.62 -4.66 14.07
C GLN A 250 -0.71 -5.99 14.84
N VAL A 251 0.38 -6.78 14.87
CA VAL A 251 0.44 -8.02 15.70
C VAL A 251 0.24 -7.71 17.17
N ASN A 252 0.85 -6.64 17.67
CA ASN A 252 0.76 -6.27 19.09
C ASN A 252 -0.65 -5.78 19.46
N PHE A 253 -1.31 -5.03 18.58
CA PHE A 253 -2.67 -4.55 18.78
C PHE A 253 -3.70 -5.69 18.84
N GLU A 254 -3.47 -6.78 18.12
CA GLU A 254 -4.37 -7.95 18.14
C GLU A 254 -4.19 -8.84 19.37
N ARG A 255 -3.14 -8.60 20.17
CA ARG A 255 -2.91 -9.32 21.44
C ARG A 255 -3.49 -8.58 22.65
N SER A 256 -3.78 -7.29 22.52
CA SER A 256 -4.35 -6.43 23.57
C SER A 256 -5.87 -6.36 23.49
#